data_AF-A0A9E6K276-F1
#
_entry.id   AF-A0A9E6K276-F1
#
_cell.length_a   1.000
_cell.length_b   1.000
_cell.length_c   1.000
_cell.angle_alpha   90.00
_cell.angle_beta   90.00
_cell.angle_gamma   90.00
#
_symmetry.space_group_name_H-M   'P 1'
#
loop_
_entity.id
_entity.type
_entity.pdbx_description
1 polymer ?
#
loop_
_entity_poly.entity_id
_entity_poly.type
_entity_poly.pdbx_seq_one_letter_code
_entity_poly.pdbx_strand_id
1 'polypeptide(L)'
;MRKLSQLVFSFILLFIGLTPTIASAYTTGDGSEANPYVIKTVQDLKDMSLELNAHYVLDNDLDLAGVVWTPIGDETTPFTGVLDGNNHMISNLTLTIAVSLSIEHNGSIETSNLDTYISGYTGLFGLIDKGQVKNLTLSDALVDTSAMTITYGDLASSFMVNNIQTGLLAGSIIGDGITTTLENVSVLSSEIKSPALDGFSGYYILSNGVGALASNGTNVILKGIAVSDVKIKGMDASAGFIGTVEGSVSVSDSYFIGEVYGQFDLGAFFGEAEGASDAPYELTFSITHSFANANLGSLTDQSIDAVGGMVAQLSGYLSANFENVFVRGEIFSENSDDSFVGGLISNTFQIGTLSIHHAYVSVDINLSVGSYPAALFLGCDSGHYDADWNHTGYATLDLVDLHADSTISDLTMVYSQYDPINNAIVPFDAPITLHTSTELKTLAHMTSTSDFDFESIWLIDESKNDGFPTFDLIKVSDPLPDTGDHTSSLIFLSLGLGLMILSRKPQKN
;
A
#
# COMPACT_ATOMS: atom_id res chain seq x y z
N MET A 1 53.43 3.16 -57.97
CA MET A 1 52.48 2.11 -58.41
C MET A 1 53.04 0.75 -58.05
N ARG A 2 52.28 -0.06 -57.29
CA ARG A 2 52.27 -1.55 -57.22
C ARG A 2 53.58 -2.23 -56.76
N LYS A 3 53.65 -3.17 -55.82
CA LYS A 3 52.74 -3.96 -54.96
C LYS A 3 53.70 -4.59 -53.94
N LEU A 4 53.49 -4.45 -52.64
CA LEU A 4 54.07 -5.37 -51.65
C LEU A 4 52.91 -6.16 -51.06
N SER A 5 52.83 -7.42 -51.44
CA SER A 5 51.88 -8.41 -50.95
C SER A 5 52.63 -9.46 -50.15
N GLN A 6 51.96 -10.01 -49.13
CA GLN A 6 52.32 -11.23 -48.37
C GLN A 6 53.37 -10.96 -47.29
N LEU A 7 53.22 -11.29 -46.01
CA LEU A 7 52.43 -12.35 -45.39
C LEU A 7 52.40 -12.06 -43.87
N VAL A 8 51.30 -11.54 -43.31
CA VAL A 8 51.07 -11.57 -41.85
C VAL A 8 50.00 -12.63 -41.65
N PHE A 9 50.45 -13.82 -41.24
CA PHE A 9 49.58 -14.93 -40.92
C PHE A 9 48.78 -14.57 -39.67
N SER A 10 47.48 -14.40 -39.90
CA SER A 10 46.44 -14.15 -38.91
C SER A 10 46.34 -15.34 -37.93
N PHE A 11 46.77 -15.13 -36.68
CA PHE A 11 46.28 -15.92 -35.55
C PHE A 11 44.97 -15.27 -35.09
N ILE A 12 43.86 -15.59 -35.74
CA ILE A 12 42.55 -15.41 -35.13
C ILE A 12 42.45 -16.49 -34.07
N LEU A 13 42.70 -16.12 -32.81
CA LEU A 13 42.17 -16.86 -31.67
C LEU A 13 40.65 -16.86 -31.84
N LEU A 14 40.11 -18.04 -32.13
CA LEU A 14 38.70 -18.34 -31.94
C LEU A 14 38.47 -18.35 -30.42
N PHE A 15 38.28 -17.17 -29.81
CA PHE A 15 37.57 -17.05 -28.55
C PHE A 15 36.12 -17.41 -28.86
N ILE A 16 35.83 -18.72 -28.84
CA ILE A 16 34.46 -19.16 -28.61
C ILE A 16 34.14 -18.60 -27.23
N GLY A 17 33.27 -17.59 -27.20
CA GLY A 17 32.64 -17.13 -25.98
C GLY A 17 31.84 -18.30 -25.41
N LEU A 18 32.52 -19.16 -24.66
CA LEU A 18 31.88 -19.91 -23.61
C LEU A 18 31.52 -18.85 -22.56
N THR A 19 30.36 -18.23 -22.74
CA THR A 19 29.66 -17.74 -21.56
C THR A 19 29.57 -18.95 -20.64
N PRO A 20 29.93 -18.84 -19.35
CA PRO A 20 29.64 -19.91 -18.43
C PRO A 20 28.14 -20.13 -18.51
N THR A 21 27.72 -21.22 -19.15
CA THR A 21 26.35 -21.68 -19.09
C THR A 21 26.23 -22.12 -17.63
N ILE A 22 25.58 -21.29 -16.82
CA ILE A 22 25.12 -21.75 -15.52
C ILE A 22 24.31 -23.00 -15.85
N ALA A 23 24.73 -24.16 -15.33
CA ALA A 23 23.95 -25.37 -15.49
C ALA A 23 22.56 -25.03 -14.95
N SER A 24 21.53 -25.09 -15.81
CA SER A 24 20.20 -24.61 -15.44
C SER A 24 19.77 -25.35 -14.17
N ALA A 25 19.49 -24.59 -13.11
CA ALA A 25 18.95 -25.13 -11.86
C ALA A 25 17.60 -25.82 -12.13
N TYR A 26 16.92 -25.40 -13.20
CA TYR A 26 15.63 -25.89 -13.61
C TYR A 26 15.74 -27.09 -14.55
N THR A 27 14.85 -28.06 -14.34
CA THR A 27 14.78 -29.27 -15.17
C THR A 27 13.76 -29.16 -16.30
N THR A 28 12.96 -28.09 -16.34
CA THR A 28 11.92 -27.82 -17.34
C THR A 28 11.86 -26.32 -17.64
N GLY A 29 11.78 -25.95 -18.92
CA GLY A 29 11.85 -24.56 -19.37
C GLY A 29 13.27 -24.10 -19.72
N ASP A 30 13.36 -22.99 -20.46
CA ASP A 30 14.62 -22.29 -20.76
C ASP A 30 14.63 -20.82 -20.30
N GLY A 31 13.61 -20.42 -19.54
CA GLY A 31 13.49 -19.08 -18.97
C GLY A 31 13.00 -18.02 -19.96
N SER A 32 12.75 -18.37 -21.22
CA SER A 32 12.15 -17.45 -22.20
C SER A 32 10.64 -17.33 -22.02
N GLU A 33 10.04 -16.25 -22.52
CA GLU A 33 8.58 -16.05 -22.53
C GLU A 33 7.82 -17.24 -23.15
N ALA A 34 8.36 -17.82 -24.22
CA ALA A 34 7.73 -18.95 -24.91
C ALA A 34 7.88 -20.29 -24.17
N ASN A 35 8.84 -20.39 -23.24
CA ASN A 35 9.19 -21.62 -22.54
C ASN A 35 9.73 -21.30 -21.14
N PRO A 36 8.88 -20.76 -20.24
CA PRO A 36 9.29 -20.31 -18.91
C PRO A 36 9.85 -21.47 -18.09
N TYR A 37 10.73 -21.16 -17.13
CA TYR A 37 11.14 -22.12 -16.12
C TYR A 37 9.94 -22.55 -15.28
N VAL A 38 9.79 -23.86 -15.07
CA VAL A 38 8.68 -24.42 -14.29
C VAL A 38 9.12 -24.63 -12.84
N ILE A 39 8.47 -23.92 -11.92
CA ILE A 39 8.74 -23.97 -10.49
C ILE A 39 7.83 -25.02 -9.84
N LYS A 40 8.44 -26.07 -9.28
CA LYS A 40 7.71 -27.20 -8.65
C LYS A 40 7.98 -27.34 -7.16
N THR A 41 9.08 -26.77 -6.69
CA THR A 41 9.56 -26.90 -5.32
C THR A 41 10.00 -25.56 -4.76
N VAL A 42 10.08 -25.49 -3.43
CA VAL A 42 10.64 -24.32 -2.73
C VAL A 42 12.08 -24.04 -3.17
N GLN A 43 12.86 -25.07 -3.52
CA GLN A 43 14.22 -24.85 -4.01
C GLN A 43 14.22 -24.21 -5.39
N ASP A 44 13.35 -24.63 -6.31
CA ASP A 44 13.20 -23.98 -7.61
C ASP A 44 12.84 -22.50 -7.43
N LEU A 45 11.92 -22.20 -6.51
CA LEU A 45 11.53 -20.82 -6.20
C LEU A 45 12.71 -19.98 -5.69
N LYS A 46 13.55 -20.55 -4.81
CA LYS A 46 14.78 -19.89 -4.32
C LYS A 46 15.81 -19.66 -5.44
N ASP A 47 15.91 -20.61 -6.35
CA ASP A 47 16.86 -20.57 -7.46
C ASP A 47 16.49 -19.49 -8.50
N MET A 48 15.33 -18.82 -8.37
CA MET A 48 14.99 -17.63 -9.18
C MET A 48 16.03 -16.52 -9.02
N SER A 49 16.69 -16.46 -7.86
CA SER A 49 17.81 -15.54 -7.59
C SER A 49 19.01 -15.73 -8.52
N LEU A 50 19.11 -16.88 -9.22
CA LEU A 50 20.19 -17.14 -10.19
C LEU A 50 19.95 -16.47 -11.54
N GLU A 51 18.69 -16.16 -11.90
CA GLU A 51 18.31 -15.55 -13.18
C GLU A 51 17.07 -14.64 -13.04
N LEU A 52 17.26 -13.51 -12.35
CA LEU A 52 16.18 -12.58 -11.94
C LEU A 52 15.40 -11.89 -13.08
N ASN A 53 15.82 -12.07 -14.33
CA ASN A 53 15.21 -11.48 -15.52
C ASN A 53 14.51 -12.51 -16.43
N ALA A 54 14.42 -13.77 -16.01
CA ALA A 54 13.74 -14.83 -16.76
C ALA A 54 12.23 -14.88 -16.52
N HIS A 55 11.55 -15.74 -17.29
CA HIS A 55 10.13 -16.05 -17.13
C HIS A 55 9.94 -17.35 -16.34
N TYR A 56 9.01 -17.33 -15.40
CA TYR A 56 8.72 -18.38 -14.45
C TYR A 56 7.23 -18.69 -14.40
N VAL A 57 6.89 -19.96 -14.17
CA VAL A 57 5.51 -20.40 -13.93
C VAL A 57 5.45 -21.42 -12.80
N LEU A 58 4.55 -21.23 -11.84
CA LEU A 58 4.28 -22.23 -10.81
C LEU A 58 3.48 -23.41 -11.39
N ASP A 59 3.84 -24.63 -10.95
CA ASP A 59 3.12 -25.88 -11.30
C ASP A 59 2.57 -26.58 -10.06
N ASN A 60 2.82 -26.04 -8.85
CA ASN A 60 2.28 -26.50 -7.58
C ASN A 60 2.20 -25.34 -6.58
N ASP A 61 1.35 -25.51 -5.58
CA ASP A 61 1.40 -24.69 -4.36
C ASP A 61 2.70 -24.99 -3.60
N LEU A 62 3.26 -23.98 -2.95
CA LEU A 62 4.56 -24.05 -2.26
C LEU A 62 4.41 -23.62 -0.80
N ASP A 63 4.83 -24.49 0.11
CA ASP A 63 4.82 -24.23 1.56
C ASP A 63 6.23 -23.82 2.04
N LEU A 64 6.36 -22.60 2.57
CA LEU A 64 7.61 -22.05 3.11
C LEU A 64 7.78 -22.27 4.63
N ALA A 65 6.94 -23.09 5.26
CA ALA A 65 7.04 -23.37 6.69
C ALA A 65 8.43 -23.88 7.10
N GLY A 66 9.07 -23.16 8.03
CA GLY A 66 10.41 -23.50 8.54
C GLY A 66 11.55 -23.26 7.54
N VAL A 67 11.26 -22.65 6.40
CA VAL A 67 12.25 -22.32 5.38
C VAL A 67 12.92 -20.99 5.74
N VAL A 68 14.24 -21.00 5.85
CA VAL A 68 15.01 -19.74 5.90
C VAL A 68 14.88 -19.06 4.54
N TRP A 69 14.23 -17.91 4.52
CA TRP A 69 13.95 -17.16 3.30
C TRP A 69 14.96 -16.03 3.09
N THR A 70 15.39 -15.86 1.85
CA THR A 70 16.09 -14.67 1.37
C THR A 70 15.19 -14.07 0.30
N PRO A 71 14.81 -12.78 0.40
CA PRO A 71 13.93 -12.16 -0.58
C PRO A 71 14.46 -12.30 -2.01
N ILE A 72 13.56 -12.52 -2.97
CA ILE A 72 13.92 -12.60 -4.38
C ILE A 72 14.20 -11.20 -4.91
N GLY A 73 15.44 -10.98 -5.36
CA GLY A 73 15.92 -9.68 -5.82
C GLY A 73 16.15 -8.69 -4.67
N ASP A 74 17.05 -7.74 -4.91
CA ASP A 74 17.41 -6.68 -3.96
C ASP A 74 17.65 -5.35 -4.68
N GLU A 75 18.07 -4.32 -3.93
CA GLU A 75 18.39 -3.00 -4.45
C GLU A 75 19.43 -2.99 -5.58
N THR A 76 20.38 -3.92 -5.53
CA THR A 76 21.50 -4.00 -6.48
C THR A 76 21.18 -4.89 -7.68
N THR A 77 20.35 -5.90 -7.45
CA THR A 77 19.93 -6.91 -8.42
C THR A 77 18.43 -7.16 -8.25
N PRO A 78 17.58 -6.27 -8.78
CA PRO A 78 16.14 -6.40 -8.61
C PRO A 78 15.58 -7.55 -9.46
N PHE A 79 14.40 -8.05 -9.07
CA PHE A 79 13.63 -8.93 -9.92
C PHE A 79 13.02 -8.13 -11.08
N THR A 80 13.42 -8.47 -12.31
CA THR A 80 13.00 -7.80 -13.55
C THR A 80 12.27 -8.75 -14.52
N GLY A 81 12.10 -10.01 -14.11
CA GLY A 81 11.48 -11.06 -14.90
C GLY A 81 9.96 -11.12 -14.77
N VAL A 82 9.40 -12.28 -15.12
CA VAL A 82 7.96 -12.56 -15.00
C VAL A 82 7.75 -13.78 -14.11
N LEU A 83 6.92 -13.65 -13.08
CA LEU A 83 6.39 -14.78 -12.33
C LEU A 83 4.88 -14.91 -12.59
N ASP A 84 4.49 -15.98 -13.28
CA ASP A 84 3.10 -16.41 -13.36
C ASP A 84 2.83 -17.46 -12.28
N GLY A 85 2.06 -17.09 -11.26
CA GLY A 85 1.63 -18.01 -10.22
C GLY A 85 0.68 -19.08 -10.76
N ASN A 86 0.09 -18.93 -11.96
CA ASN A 86 -0.82 -19.90 -12.54
C ASN A 86 -1.95 -20.32 -11.58
N ASN A 87 -2.41 -19.37 -10.75
CA ASN A 87 -3.38 -19.53 -9.66
C ASN A 87 -2.94 -20.46 -8.52
N HIS A 88 -1.64 -20.72 -8.39
CA HIS A 88 -1.06 -21.41 -7.25
C HIS A 88 -0.77 -20.46 -6.08
N MET A 89 -0.59 -21.07 -4.92
CA MET A 89 -0.35 -20.40 -3.66
C MET A 89 1.08 -20.63 -3.15
N ILE A 90 1.67 -19.59 -2.58
CA ILE A 90 2.87 -19.67 -1.74
C ILE A 90 2.42 -19.36 -0.30
N SER A 91 2.70 -20.23 0.66
CA SER A 91 2.20 -20.10 2.03
C SER A 91 3.31 -20.08 3.09
N ASN A 92 2.97 -19.62 4.30
CA ASN A 92 3.79 -19.74 5.51
C ASN A 92 5.19 -19.08 5.42
N LEU A 93 5.32 -18.02 4.61
CA LEU A 93 6.54 -17.20 4.61
C LEU A 93 6.76 -16.63 6.01
N THR A 94 7.94 -16.81 6.60
CA THR A 94 8.31 -16.17 7.86
C THR A 94 9.63 -15.44 7.71
N LEU A 95 9.60 -14.13 7.98
CA LEU A 95 10.77 -13.27 8.01
C LEU A 95 10.87 -12.62 9.39
N THR A 96 12.00 -12.81 10.06
CA THR A 96 12.28 -12.13 11.34
C THR A 96 13.46 -11.21 11.14
N ILE A 97 13.24 -9.92 11.38
CA ILE A 97 14.25 -8.87 11.25
C ILE A 97 14.59 -8.41 12.65
N ALA A 98 15.79 -8.79 13.10
CA ALA A 98 16.35 -8.33 14.35
C ALA A 98 17.41 -7.26 14.05
N VAL A 99 17.15 -6.04 14.50
CA VAL A 99 18.08 -4.92 14.39
C VAL A 99 18.43 -4.44 15.79
N SER A 100 19.71 -4.52 16.16
CA SER A 100 20.21 -3.95 17.41
C SER A 100 21.13 -2.79 17.10
N LEU A 101 20.65 -1.57 17.35
CA LEU A 101 21.43 -0.35 17.19
C LEU A 101 21.81 0.19 18.57
N SER A 102 23.11 0.32 18.82
CA SER A 102 23.67 1.00 20.00
C SER A 102 24.44 2.23 19.55
N ILE A 103 23.93 3.42 19.88
CA ILE A 103 24.58 4.68 19.52
C ILE A 103 25.40 5.16 20.74
N GLU A 104 26.73 5.06 20.66
CA GLU A 104 27.64 5.53 21.71
C GLU A 104 27.96 7.04 21.59
N HIS A 105 28.24 7.65 22.74
CA HIS A 105 28.36 9.10 22.93
C HIS A 105 29.57 9.73 22.21
N ASN A 106 29.36 10.94 21.67
CA ASN A 106 30.34 11.91 21.15
C ASN A 106 30.74 11.81 19.66
N GLY A 107 29.86 12.31 18.78
CA GLY A 107 30.25 13.14 17.64
C GLY A 107 30.85 12.49 16.39
N SER A 108 31.13 11.19 16.41
CA SER A 108 31.42 10.42 15.21
C SER A 108 31.16 8.95 15.51
N ILE A 109 30.03 8.42 15.03
CA ILE A 109 29.92 6.98 14.85
C ILE A 109 30.87 6.64 13.72
N GLU A 110 31.92 5.86 14.02
CA GLU A 110 32.58 5.15 12.94
C GLU A 110 31.56 4.18 12.35
N THR A 111 31.04 4.53 11.17
CA THR A 111 30.22 3.63 10.33
C THR A 111 30.99 2.37 9.91
N SER A 112 32.27 2.24 10.29
CA SER A 112 33.18 1.13 9.98
C SER A 112 32.74 -0.22 10.56
N ASN A 113 31.75 -0.25 11.47
CA ASN A 113 31.13 -1.49 11.97
C ASN A 113 29.60 -1.54 11.74
N LEU A 114 29.00 -0.55 11.06
CA LEU A 114 27.62 -0.64 10.56
C LEU A 114 27.62 -1.21 9.13
N ASP A 115 28.48 -2.20 8.89
CA ASP A 115 28.47 -3.06 7.69
C ASP A 115 27.29 -4.04 7.71
N THR A 116 26.39 -3.94 8.69
CA THR A 116 25.06 -4.56 8.55
C THR A 116 24.19 -3.58 7.78
N TYR A 117 24.24 -3.73 6.45
CA TYR A 117 23.28 -3.18 5.49
C TYR A 117 21.85 -3.36 6.03
N ILE A 118 21.24 -2.33 6.64
CA ILE A 118 19.81 -2.35 7.03
C ILE A 118 18.97 -1.55 6.02
N SER A 119 19.36 -1.54 4.74
CA SER A 119 18.39 -1.35 3.65
C SER A 119 17.76 -2.71 3.36
N GLY A 120 16.89 -3.14 4.28
CA GLY A 120 16.19 -4.41 4.17
C GLY A 120 14.92 -4.21 3.37
N TYR A 121 14.99 -4.36 2.06
CA TYR A 121 13.81 -4.63 1.24
C TYR A 121 13.35 -6.04 1.56
N THR A 122 12.22 -6.17 2.25
CA THR A 122 11.78 -7.47 2.79
C THR A 122 10.37 -7.82 2.33
N GLY A 123 10.15 -9.12 2.10
CA GLY A 123 8.94 -9.70 1.55
C GLY A 123 9.25 -11.02 0.84
N LEU A 124 8.29 -11.57 0.10
CA LEU A 124 8.58 -12.66 -0.83
C LEU A 124 9.67 -12.22 -1.83
N PHE A 125 9.50 -11.03 -2.39
CA PHE A 125 10.49 -10.28 -3.15
C PHE A 125 11.15 -9.22 -2.27
N GLY A 126 12.44 -8.95 -2.49
CA GLY A 126 13.05 -7.75 -1.93
C GLY A 126 12.62 -6.56 -2.78
N LEU A 127 13.06 -6.54 -4.04
CA LEU A 127 12.72 -5.48 -4.97
C LEU A 127 12.24 -6.06 -6.30
N ILE A 128 11.09 -5.56 -6.77
CA ILE A 128 10.60 -5.77 -8.13
C ILE A 128 10.83 -4.47 -8.92
N ASP A 129 11.63 -4.52 -9.99
CA ASP A 129 11.84 -3.38 -10.88
C ASP A 129 11.58 -3.81 -12.32
N LYS A 130 10.62 -3.18 -13.00
CA LYS A 130 10.20 -3.51 -14.39
C LYS A 130 9.68 -4.94 -14.57
N GLY A 131 9.49 -5.67 -13.45
CA GLY A 131 9.05 -7.04 -13.42
C GLY A 131 7.53 -7.19 -13.50
N GLN A 132 7.07 -8.43 -13.64
CA GLN A 132 5.65 -8.77 -13.62
C GLN A 132 5.39 -9.93 -12.68
N VAL A 133 4.36 -9.81 -11.84
CA VAL A 133 3.84 -10.92 -11.03
C VAL A 133 2.35 -11.03 -11.27
N LYS A 134 1.88 -12.24 -11.55
CA LYS A 134 0.46 -12.43 -11.83
C LYS A 134 -0.08 -13.76 -11.34
N ASN A 135 -1.40 -13.83 -11.13
CA ASN A 135 -2.14 -15.04 -10.79
C ASN A 135 -1.54 -15.80 -9.59
N LEU A 136 -1.16 -15.07 -8.54
CA LEU A 136 -0.42 -15.62 -7.41
C LEU A 136 -1.17 -15.33 -6.12
N THR A 137 -1.25 -16.33 -5.23
CA THR A 137 -1.70 -16.12 -3.85
C THR A 137 -0.52 -16.26 -2.90
N LEU A 138 -0.31 -15.28 -2.02
CA LEU A 138 0.54 -15.37 -0.85
C LEU A 138 -0.35 -15.51 0.39
N SER A 139 -0.23 -16.59 1.15
CA SER A 139 -1.02 -16.80 2.37
C SER A 139 -0.15 -17.00 3.60
N ASP A 140 -0.70 -16.67 4.77
CA ASP A 140 -0.09 -16.99 6.08
C ASP A 140 1.34 -16.45 6.20
N ALA A 141 1.62 -15.32 5.56
CA ALA A 141 2.93 -14.69 5.59
C ALA A 141 3.07 -13.84 6.87
N LEU A 142 4.23 -13.95 7.51
CA LEU A 142 4.58 -13.18 8.69
C LEU A 142 5.91 -12.45 8.44
N VAL A 143 5.88 -11.12 8.53
CA VAL A 143 7.09 -10.31 8.69
C VAL A 143 7.12 -9.74 10.11
N ASP A 144 8.13 -10.10 10.87
CA ASP A 144 8.29 -9.72 12.28
C ASP A 144 9.55 -8.88 12.47
N THR A 145 9.36 -7.57 12.67
CA THR A 145 10.42 -6.61 13.01
C THR A 145 10.45 -6.29 14.51
N SER A 146 9.64 -6.97 15.34
CA SER A 146 9.49 -6.69 16.78
C SER A 146 10.74 -6.97 17.62
N ALA A 147 11.67 -7.77 17.10
CA ALA A 147 12.97 -8.04 17.72
C ALA A 147 13.96 -6.87 17.61
N MET A 148 13.53 -5.76 17.01
CA MET A 148 14.33 -4.56 16.88
C MET A 148 14.45 -3.80 18.21
N THR A 149 15.68 -3.47 18.59
CA THR A 149 16.01 -2.72 19.79
C THR A 149 16.94 -1.57 19.44
N ILE A 150 16.53 -0.34 19.70
CA ILE A 150 17.36 0.85 19.53
C ILE A 150 17.67 1.40 20.93
N THR A 151 18.96 1.50 21.29
CA THR A 151 19.41 2.07 22.57
C THR A 151 20.21 3.35 22.30
N TYR A 152 19.71 4.49 22.78
CA TYR A 152 20.39 5.78 22.72
C TYR A 152 21.18 6.07 24.01
N GLY A 153 22.40 6.59 23.88
CA GLY A 153 22.99 7.45 24.91
C GLY A 153 22.54 8.89 24.68
N ASP A 154 22.11 9.59 25.73
CA ASP A 154 21.61 10.99 25.73
C ASP A 154 22.17 11.87 24.59
N LEU A 155 21.43 12.00 23.48
CA LEU A 155 21.70 13.00 22.44
C LEU A 155 20.40 13.39 21.74
N ALA A 156 20.21 14.70 21.69
CA ALA A 156 19.10 15.39 21.05
C ALA A 156 19.26 15.42 19.52
N SER A 157 18.12 15.29 18.84
CA SER A 157 17.78 15.81 17.51
C SER A 157 18.70 15.42 16.33
N SER A 158 18.12 14.63 15.41
CA SER A 158 18.60 14.26 14.07
C SER A 158 19.64 13.12 14.00
N PHE A 159 19.14 11.89 14.04
CA PHE A 159 19.84 10.74 13.45
C PHE A 159 18.85 10.02 12.53
N MET A 160 19.09 10.06 11.22
CA MET A 160 18.33 9.29 10.23
C MET A 160 19.00 7.92 10.11
N VAL A 161 18.29 6.85 10.46
CA VAL A 161 18.69 5.50 10.07
C VAL A 161 17.95 5.16 8.78
N ASN A 162 18.58 4.41 7.88
CA ASN A 162 17.96 3.98 6.63
C ASN A 162 16.59 3.33 6.87
N ASN A 163 15.62 3.66 6.01
CA ASN A 163 14.25 3.16 6.09
C ASN A 163 14.25 1.63 5.91
N ILE A 164 13.55 0.90 6.79
CA ILE A 164 13.24 -0.51 6.52
C ILE A 164 11.97 -0.55 5.69
N GLN A 165 12.09 -1.14 4.50
CA GLN A 165 11.03 -1.24 3.51
C GLN A 165 10.44 -2.66 3.56
N THR A 166 9.34 -2.79 4.29
CA THR A 166 8.66 -4.06 4.52
C THR A 166 7.39 -4.14 3.70
N GLY A 167 7.30 -5.15 2.84
CA GLY A 167 6.03 -5.62 2.33
C GLY A 167 5.85 -7.13 2.50
N LEU A 168 4.62 -7.63 2.52
CA LEU A 168 4.39 -9.09 2.52
C LEU A 168 4.79 -9.68 1.17
N LEU A 169 4.31 -9.08 0.06
CA LEU A 169 4.69 -9.49 -1.29
C LEU A 169 6.08 -8.98 -1.68
N ALA A 170 6.34 -7.68 -1.57
CA ALA A 170 7.62 -7.10 -1.97
C ALA A 170 8.08 -6.00 -1.00
N GLY A 171 9.38 -5.91 -0.74
CA GLY A 171 9.95 -4.76 -0.04
C GLY A 171 9.71 -3.46 -0.81
N SER A 172 9.97 -3.44 -2.11
CA SER A 172 9.65 -2.32 -3.01
C SER A 172 9.26 -2.74 -4.42
N ILE A 173 8.51 -1.87 -5.08
CA ILE A 173 7.97 -2.05 -6.42
C ILE A 173 8.27 -0.79 -7.24
N ILE A 174 9.25 -0.87 -8.12
CA ILE A 174 9.77 0.24 -8.93
C ILE A 174 9.48 -0.05 -10.40
N GLY A 175 9.30 0.99 -11.21
CA GLY A 175 9.00 0.87 -12.63
C GLY A 175 9.75 1.93 -13.43
N ASP A 176 11.07 2.01 -13.22
CA ASP A 176 11.90 3.07 -13.77
C ASP A 176 12.00 2.96 -15.31
N GLY A 177 11.34 3.88 -16.02
CA GLY A 177 11.33 3.91 -17.49
C GLY A 177 10.60 2.75 -18.18
N ILE A 178 10.20 1.70 -17.46
CA ILE A 178 9.35 0.59 -17.91
C ILE A 178 8.37 0.26 -16.78
N THR A 179 7.12 0.03 -17.14
CA THR A 179 6.05 -0.28 -16.18
C THR A 179 6.27 -1.61 -15.46
N THR A 180 6.12 -1.60 -14.13
CA THR A 180 5.95 -2.82 -13.32
C THR A 180 4.48 -3.14 -13.15
N THR A 181 4.11 -4.41 -13.30
CA THR A 181 2.70 -4.83 -13.25
C THR A 181 2.49 -5.96 -12.27
N LEU A 182 1.53 -5.78 -11.36
CA LEU A 182 0.96 -6.85 -10.57
C LEU A 182 -0.49 -7.09 -11.01
N GLU A 183 -0.83 -8.31 -11.42
CA GLU A 183 -2.16 -8.65 -11.92
C GLU A 183 -2.73 -9.91 -11.26
N ASN A 184 -3.92 -9.83 -10.64
CA ASN A 184 -4.56 -10.97 -9.96
C ASN A 184 -3.66 -11.57 -8.86
N VAL A 185 -3.12 -10.71 -8.00
CA VAL A 185 -2.29 -11.13 -6.87
C VAL A 185 -3.07 -10.97 -5.57
N SER A 186 -3.03 -12.01 -4.73
CA SER A 186 -3.68 -12.02 -3.42
C SER A 186 -2.67 -12.12 -2.29
N VAL A 187 -2.91 -11.38 -1.22
CA VAL A 187 -2.19 -11.49 0.07
C VAL A 187 -3.24 -11.75 1.14
N LEU A 188 -3.22 -12.94 1.73
CA LEU A 188 -4.29 -13.45 2.58
C LEU A 188 -3.79 -13.87 3.97
N SER A 189 -4.58 -13.61 5.02
CA SER A 189 -4.34 -14.13 6.38
C SER A 189 -2.92 -13.90 6.88
N SER A 190 -2.38 -12.71 6.61
CA SER A 190 -0.96 -12.40 6.78
C SER A 190 -0.75 -11.23 7.74
N GLU A 191 0.43 -11.14 8.34
CA GLU A 191 0.70 -10.16 9.40
C GLU A 191 2.07 -9.50 9.23
N ILE A 192 2.13 -8.18 9.43
CA ILE A 192 3.37 -7.46 9.70
C ILE A 192 3.35 -6.99 11.16
N LYS A 193 4.34 -7.44 11.94
CA LYS A 193 4.56 -7.01 13.31
C LYS A 193 5.71 -6.01 13.34
N SER A 194 5.41 -4.82 13.82
CA SER A 194 6.40 -3.78 14.10
C SER A 194 6.29 -3.33 15.56
N PRO A 195 7.42 -3.03 16.24
CA PRO A 195 7.36 -2.47 17.57
C PRO A 195 6.79 -1.05 17.53
N ALA A 196 6.00 -0.69 18.54
CA ALA A 196 5.74 0.70 18.85
C ALA A 196 7.03 1.32 19.40
N LEU A 197 7.53 2.35 18.73
CA LEU A 197 8.73 3.07 19.14
C LEU A 197 8.31 4.45 19.67
N ASP A 198 8.46 4.70 20.98
CA ASP A 198 8.12 5.98 21.63
C ASP A 198 9.27 7.00 21.55
N GLY A 199 9.00 8.21 21.05
CA GLY A 199 9.93 9.35 21.11
C GLY A 199 11.07 9.33 20.07
N PHE A 200 10.89 8.59 18.97
CA PHE A 200 11.90 8.44 17.92
C PHE A 200 11.62 9.42 16.78
N SER A 201 12.56 10.35 16.55
CA SER A 201 12.61 11.15 15.33
C SER A 201 13.70 10.58 14.41
N GLY A 202 13.33 10.04 13.25
CA GLY A 202 14.29 9.63 12.20
C GLY A 202 14.53 8.12 12.01
N TYR A 203 13.69 7.25 12.59
CA TYR A 203 13.65 5.83 12.27
C TYR A 203 12.29 5.47 11.69
N TYR A 204 12.23 5.11 10.41
CA TYR A 204 10.98 4.83 9.70
C TYR A 204 10.93 3.37 9.24
N ILE A 205 9.92 2.64 9.71
CA ILE A 205 9.56 1.31 9.20
C ILE A 205 8.31 1.50 8.35
N LEU A 206 8.50 1.42 7.03
CA LEU A 206 7.41 1.34 6.08
C LEU A 206 6.91 -0.10 6.07
N SER A 207 5.67 -0.34 6.50
CA SER A 207 5.09 -1.69 6.61
C SER A 207 3.84 -1.81 5.76
N ASN A 208 3.85 -2.72 4.78
CA ASN A 208 2.86 -2.72 3.71
C ASN A 208 2.40 -4.10 3.24
N GLY A 209 1.16 -4.23 2.76
CA GLY A 209 0.67 -5.53 2.28
C GLY A 209 1.30 -5.93 0.94
N VAL A 210 1.45 -4.99 0.00
CA VAL A 210 1.88 -5.29 -1.38
C VAL A 210 3.33 -4.84 -1.62
N GLY A 211 3.64 -3.56 -1.39
CA GLY A 211 4.98 -3.00 -1.58
C GLY A 211 5.25 -1.88 -0.59
N ALA A 212 6.49 -1.65 -0.13
CA ALA A 212 6.72 -0.54 0.80
C ALA A 212 6.90 0.82 0.11
N LEU A 213 7.59 0.83 -1.03
CA LEU A 213 7.85 2.04 -1.80
C LEU A 213 7.66 1.80 -3.31
N ALA A 214 7.07 2.79 -3.97
CA ALA A 214 7.14 3.00 -5.42
C ALA A 214 7.87 4.31 -5.70
N SER A 215 9.17 4.24 -6.03
CA SER A 215 10.07 5.42 -6.03
C SER A 215 9.94 6.32 -7.26
N ASN A 216 10.64 7.46 -7.24
CA ASN A 216 10.65 8.45 -8.31
C ASN A 216 10.96 7.87 -9.72
N GLY A 217 10.25 8.35 -10.75
CA GLY A 217 10.38 7.89 -12.14
C GLY A 217 9.65 6.59 -12.47
N THR A 218 8.90 6.03 -11.51
CA THR A 218 8.19 4.77 -11.63
C THR A 218 6.84 4.89 -12.35
N ASN A 219 6.46 3.84 -13.08
CA ASN A 219 5.09 3.56 -13.47
C ASN A 219 4.67 2.17 -12.93
N VAL A 220 3.77 2.09 -11.95
CA VAL A 220 3.22 0.82 -11.42
C VAL A 220 1.75 0.65 -11.80
N ILE A 221 1.41 -0.55 -12.26
CA ILE A 221 0.02 -0.98 -12.45
C ILE A 221 -0.29 -2.11 -11.47
N LEU A 222 -1.31 -1.88 -10.64
CA LEU A 222 -1.89 -2.83 -9.72
C LEU A 222 -3.31 -3.15 -10.19
N LYS A 223 -3.57 -4.39 -10.58
CA LYS A 223 -4.89 -4.78 -11.10
C LYS A 223 -5.34 -6.10 -10.47
N GLY A 224 -6.59 -6.15 -9.99
CA GLY A 224 -7.10 -7.37 -9.37
C GLY A 224 -6.33 -7.74 -8.09
N ILE A 225 -5.87 -6.74 -7.33
CA ILE A 225 -5.11 -6.99 -6.10
C ILE A 225 -6.08 -7.17 -4.93
N ALA A 226 -5.93 -8.28 -4.23
CA ALA A 226 -6.76 -8.62 -3.08
C ALA A 226 -5.89 -8.75 -1.83
N VAL A 227 -6.06 -7.85 -0.87
CA VAL A 227 -5.40 -7.93 0.44
C VAL A 227 -6.47 -8.14 1.49
N SER A 228 -6.51 -9.32 2.12
CA SER A 228 -7.65 -9.73 2.96
C SER A 228 -7.22 -10.46 4.21
N ASP A 229 -7.89 -10.17 5.33
CA ASP A 229 -7.56 -10.73 6.63
C ASP A 229 -6.08 -10.45 7.00
N VAL A 230 -5.64 -9.22 6.69
CA VAL A 230 -4.25 -8.79 6.91
C VAL A 230 -4.18 -7.81 8.07
N LYS A 231 -3.19 -7.98 8.93
CA LYS A 231 -2.89 -7.06 10.04
C LYS A 231 -1.52 -6.45 9.86
N ILE A 232 -1.47 -5.12 9.71
CA ILE A 232 -0.23 -4.37 9.48
C ILE A 232 0.01 -3.47 10.67
N LYS A 233 1.23 -3.57 11.21
CA LYS A 233 1.78 -2.61 12.15
C LYS A 233 3.03 -2.04 11.53
N GLY A 234 3.08 -0.72 11.34
CA GLY A 234 4.27 -0.01 10.86
C GLY A 234 4.45 1.31 11.60
N MET A 235 5.53 2.02 11.35
CA MET A 235 5.73 3.33 11.98
C MET A 235 5.25 4.44 11.06
N ASP A 236 5.66 4.37 9.80
CA ASP A 236 5.51 5.43 8.82
C ASP A 236 4.95 4.88 7.52
N ALA A 237 4.29 5.74 6.73
CA ALA A 237 3.56 5.46 5.51
C ALA A 237 3.09 3.99 5.42
N SER A 238 2.26 3.58 6.38
CA SER A 238 1.84 2.20 6.57
C SER A 238 0.51 1.96 5.89
N ALA A 239 0.45 0.96 5.02
CA ALA A 239 -0.71 0.74 4.19
C ALA A 239 -0.95 -0.70 3.73
N GLY A 240 -2.18 -1.01 3.35
CA GLY A 240 -2.52 -2.32 2.78
C GLY A 240 -1.86 -2.58 1.43
N PHE A 241 -1.64 -1.55 0.60
CA PHE A 241 -1.05 -1.71 -0.73
C PHE A 241 0.39 -1.20 -0.74
N ILE A 242 0.59 0.09 -1.06
CA ILE A 242 1.91 0.71 -1.15
C ILE A 242 2.04 1.80 -0.10
N GLY A 243 3.13 1.78 0.67
CA GLY A 243 3.36 2.76 1.72
C GLY A 243 3.55 4.16 1.17
N THR A 244 4.66 4.34 0.45
CA THR A 244 5.03 5.62 -0.17
C THR A 244 5.04 5.48 -1.70
N VAL A 245 4.48 6.46 -2.38
CA VAL A 245 4.49 6.59 -3.84
C VAL A 245 5.17 7.90 -4.20
N GLU A 246 6.24 7.85 -4.98
CA GLU A 246 6.95 9.01 -5.56
C GLU A 246 6.86 8.97 -7.11
N GLY A 247 6.03 8.09 -7.65
CA GLY A 247 5.88 7.81 -9.09
C GLY A 247 4.42 7.76 -9.53
N SER A 248 4.19 7.38 -10.79
CA SER A 248 2.83 7.13 -11.28
C SER A 248 2.34 5.74 -10.87
N VAL A 249 1.13 5.68 -10.33
CA VAL A 249 0.49 4.44 -9.89
C VAL A 249 -0.95 4.39 -10.38
N SER A 250 -1.38 3.22 -10.86
CA SER A 250 -2.78 2.94 -11.14
C SER A 250 -3.23 1.67 -10.43
N VAL A 251 -4.37 1.76 -9.75
CA VAL A 251 -5.04 0.66 -9.06
C VAL A 251 -6.42 0.46 -9.68
N SER A 252 -6.74 -0.78 -10.01
CA SER A 252 -8.03 -1.16 -10.58
C SER A 252 -8.52 -2.51 -10.06
N ASP A 253 -9.84 -2.67 -9.93
CA ASP A 253 -10.49 -3.94 -9.58
C ASP A 253 -9.93 -4.58 -8.29
N SER A 254 -9.59 -3.76 -7.28
CA SER A 254 -8.78 -4.18 -6.15
C SER A 254 -9.43 -3.89 -4.80
N TYR A 255 -9.05 -4.61 -3.76
CA TYR A 255 -9.60 -4.37 -2.42
C TYR A 255 -8.63 -4.63 -1.28
N PHE A 256 -8.88 -3.93 -0.17
CA PHE A 256 -8.27 -4.16 1.13
C PHE A 256 -9.33 -4.49 2.19
N ILE A 257 -9.13 -5.57 2.94
CA ILE A 257 -9.92 -5.93 4.13
C ILE A 257 -8.95 -6.32 5.24
N GLY A 258 -8.88 -5.51 6.30
CA GLY A 258 -7.91 -5.78 7.37
C GLY A 258 -7.72 -4.63 8.34
N GLU A 259 -6.61 -4.67 9.05
CA GLU A 259 -6.24 -3.71 10.08
C GLU A 259 -4.89 -3.07 9.73
N VAL A 260 -4.80 -1.74 9.83
CA VAL A 260 -3.52 -1.02 9.67
C VAL A 260 -3.33 -0.11 10.87
N TYR A 261 -2.24 -0.33 11.60
CA TYR A 261 -1.84 0.50 12.72
C TYR A 261 -0.47 1.13 12.46
N GLY A 262 -0.36 2.43 12.76
CA GLY A 262 0.78 3.28 12.42
C GLY A 262 1.00 4.44 13.38
N GLN A 263 2.04 5.24 13.15
CA GLN A 263 2.36 6.45 13.93
C GLN A 263 2.39 7.75 13.10
N PHE A 264 2.63 7.72 11.79
CA PHE A 264 2.68 8.94 10.97
C PHE A 264 1.58 8.95 9.91
N ASP A 265 1.85 8.39 8.73
CA ASP A 265 0.87 8.32 7.64
C ASP A 265 0.26 6.93 7.49
N LEU A 266 -1.06 6.85 7.55
CA LEU A 266 -1.81 5.61 7.50
C LEU A 266 -2.94 5.67 6.46
N GLY A 267 -2.96 4.71 5.56
CA GLY A 267 -4.14 4.49 4.73
C GLY A 267 -4.36 3.04 4.37
N ALA A 268 -5.60 2.66 4.07
CA ALA A 268 -5.91 1.28 3.72
C ALA A 268 -5.19 0.86 2.42
N PHE A 269 -5.05 1.76 1.45
CA PHE A 269 -4.34 1.49 0.20
C PHE A 269 -2.96 2.14 0.22
N PHE A 270 -2.87 3.43 0.56
CA PHE A 270 -1.63 4.18 0.52
C PHE A 270 -1.39 5.02 1.77
N GLY A 271 -0.13 5.05 2.24
CA GLY A 271 0.28 5.97 3.29
C GLY A 271 0.44 7.36 2.69
N GLU A 272 1.39 7.51 1.78
CA GLU A 272 1.68 8.75 1.08
C GLU A 272 1.78 8.54 -0.43
N ALA A 273 1.28 9.50 -1.21
CA ALA A 273 1.64 9.65 -2.61
C ALA A 273 2.09 11.09 -2.90
N GLU A 274 3.37 11.23 -3.22
CA GLU A 274 4.07 12.46 -3.55
C GLU A 274 4.28 12.59 -5.07
N GLY A 275 3.83 13.71 -5.60
CA GLY A 275 4.05 14.18 -6.96
C GLY A 275 5.46 14.73 -7.17
N ALA A 276 5.76 15.21 -8.38
CA ALA A 276 7.04 15.88 -8.61
C ALA A 276 7.15 17.14 -7.74
N SER A 277 8.37 17.46 -7.27
CA SER A 277 8.66 18.70 -6.54
C SER A 277 8.71 19.94 -7.44
N ASP A 278 8.99 19.76 -8.74
CA ASP A 278 9.07 20.82 -9.75
C ASP A 278 8.30 20.43 -11.04
N ALA A 279 7.45 21.32 -11.54
CA ALA A 279 6.81 21.20 -12.85
C ALA A 279 7.86 21.11 -13.98
N PRO A 280 7.69 20.27 -15.04
CA PRO A 280 6.41 20.03 -15.70
C PRO A 280 5.97 18.55 -15.78
N TYR A 281 6.52 17.65 -14.96
CA TYR A 281 6.12 16.24 -14.98
C TYR A 281 4.91 16.04 -14.06
N GLU A 282 3.72 15.90 -14.62
CA GLU A 282 2.56 15.45 -13.85
C GLU A 282 2.64 13.93 -13.69
N LEU A 283 2.80 13.47 -12.45
CA LEU A 283 2.62 12.07 -12.11
C LEU A 283 1.12 11.76 -12.06
N THR A 284 0.73 10.56 -12.47
CA THR A 284 -0.67 10.11 -12.41
C THR A 284 -0.86 9.13 -11.28
N PHE A 285 -1.81 9.40 -10.41
CA PHE A 285 -2.25 8.51 -9.35
C PHE A 285 -3.72 8.18 -9.57
N SER A 286 -4.07 6.90 -9.67
CA SER A 286 -5.48 6.53 -9.86
C SER A 286 -5.88 5.30 -9.07
N ILE A 287 -7.08 5.36 -8.49
CA ILE A 287 -7.74 4.23 -7.86
C ILE A 287 -9.14 4.12 -8.46
N THR A 288 -9.42 2.99 -9.10
CA THR A 288 -10.67 2.77 -9.81
C THR A 288 -11.30 1.44 -9.44
N HIS A 289 -12.63 1.39 -9.36
CA HIS A 289 -13.37 0.14 -9.13
C HIS A 289 -12.78 -0.68 -7.95
N SER A 290 -12.56 -0.01 -6.82
CA SER A 290 -11.76 -0.57 -5.72
C SER A 290 -12.28 -0.12 -4.37
N PHE A 291 -12.06 -0.92 -3.32
CA PHE A 291 -12.59 -0.59 -2.00
C PHE A 291 -11.71 -0.97 -0.82
N ALA A 292 -11.91 -0.27 0.30
CA ALA A 292 -11.33 -0.60 1.59
C ALA A 292 -12.42 -0.91 2.62
N ASN A 293 -12.26 -2.00 3.37
CA ASN A 293 -12.96 -2.25 4.62
C ASN A 293 -11.91 -2.42 5.72
N ALA A 294 -11.55 -1.32 6.37
CA ALA A 294 -10.34 -1.22 7.17
C ALA A 294 -10.62 -0.70 8.58
N ASN A 295 -9.93 -1.30 9.55
CA ASN A 295 -9.75 -0.71 10.86
C ASN A 295 -8.39 -0.01 10.89
N LEU A 296 -8.42 1.32 10.95
CA LEU A 296 -7.22 2.16 10.92
C LEU A 296 -7.00 2.82 12.28
N GLY A 297 -5.76 2.86 12.77
CA GLY A 297 -5.48 3.72 13.90
C GLY A 297 -4.08 3.71 14.48
N SER A 298 -3.91 4.40 15.62
CA SER A 298 -2.57 4.59 16.20
C SER A 298 -2.04 3.30 16.82
N LEU A 299 -0.72 3.07 16.72
CA LEU A 299 -0.03 2.01 17.46
C LEU A 299 0.11 2.29 18.95
N THR A 300 0.05 3.55 19.36
CA THR A 300 0.27 4.02 20.74
C THR A 300 -0.66 5.17 21.08
N ASP A 301 -0.63 5.62 22.32
CA ASP A 301 -1.28 6.86 22.76
C ASP A 301 -0.58 8.13 22.18
N GLN A 302 0.31 7.97 21.19
CA GLN A 302 1.00 9.06 20.51
C GLN A 302 0.20 9.53 19.28
N SER A 303 0.46 10.79 18.93
CA SER A 303 -0.08 11.43 17.74
C SER A 303 0.16 10.60 16.50
N ILE A 304 -0.87 10.52 15.67
CA ILE A 304 -0.73 10.19 14.25
C ILE A 304 -0.44 11.49 13.48
N ASP A 305 0.12 11.49 12.27
CA ASP A 305 0.17 12.70 11.44
C ASP A 305 -1.06 12.75 10.52
N ALA A 306 -1.30 11.68 9.75
CA ALA A 306 -2.46 11.56 8.88
C ALA A 306 -3.08 10.15 8.88
N VAL A 307 -4.41 10.04 9.02
CA VAL A 307 -5.16 8.79 8.78
C VAL A 307 -6.22 8.98 7.72
N GLY A 308 -6.05 8.32 6.58
CA GLY A 308 -6.99 8.36 5.46
C GLY A 308 -7.62 7.00 5.23
N GLY A 309 -8.94 6.95 5.07
CA GLY A 309 -9.66 5.69 4.84
C GLY A 309 -9.15 4.87 3.65
N MET A 310 -8.66 5.53 2.59
CA MET A 310 -7.92 4.91 1.48
C MET A 310 -6.48 5.42 1.40
N VAL A 311 -6.29 6.74 1.47
CA VAL A 311 -4.97 7.39 1.30
C VAL A 311 -4.72 8.38 2.42
N ALA A 312 -3.61 8.27 3.15
CA ALA A 312 -3.30 9.26 4.19
C ALA A 312 -2.95 10.61 3.55
N GLN A 313 -1.93 10.68 2.71
CA GLN A 313 -1.46 11.94 2.15
C GLN A 313 -1.32 11.90 0.63
N LEU A 314 -1.77 12.97 -0.03
CA LEU A 314 -1.44 13.28 -1.42
C LEU A 314 -0.65 14.60 -1.45
N SER A 315 0.52 14.61 -2.05
CA SER A 315 1.39 15.79 -2.11
C SER A 315 1.98 16.04 -3.51
N GLY A 316 2.55 17.22 -3.76
CA GLY A 316 3.32 17.54 -4.98
C GLY A 316 2.52 17.59 -6.30
N TYR A 317 3.17 17.85 -7.45
CA TYR A 317 2.51 17.95 -8.76
C TYR A 317 1.95 16.60 -9.26
N LEU A 318 0.83 16.17 -8.67
CA LEU A 318 0.15 14.89 -8.87
C LEU A 318 -1.25 15.11 -9.47
N SER A 319 -1.59 14.33 -10.50
CA SER A 319 -2.95 14.18 -11.01
C SER A 319 -3.59 12.93 -10.41
N ALA A 320 -4.45 13.14 -9.42
CA ALA A 320 -5.12 12.08 -8.66
C ALA A 320 -6.56 11.86 -9.15
N ASN A 321 -6.91 10.61 -9.46
CA ASN A 321 -8.27 10.22 -9.87
C ASN A 321 -8.80 9.05 -9.04
N PHE A 322 -9.96 9.24 -8.43
CA PHE A 322 -10.70 8.20 -7.71
C PHE A 322 -12.04 8.01 -8.40
N GLU A 323 -12.33 6.80 -8.87
CA GLU A 323 -13.56 6.53 -9.62
C GLU A 323 -14.16 5.19 -9.23
N ASN A 324 -15.44 5.16 -8.86
CA ASN A 324 -16.09 3.94 -8.38
C ASN A 324 -15.31 3.33 -7.21
N VAL A 325 -15.24 4.06 -6.10
CA VAL A 325 -14.50 3.61 -4.91
C VAL A 325 -15.34 3.69 -3.66
N PHE A 326 -15.02 2.88 -2.67
CA PHE A 326 -15.63 3.06 -1.36
C PHE A 326 -14.75 2.69 -0.18
N VAL A 327 -15.04 3.29 0.96
CA VAL A 327 -14.37 3.00 2.23
C VAL A 327 -15.38 2.67 3.31
N ARG A 328 -15.08 1.62 4.06
CA ARG A 328 -15.81 1.20 5.25
C ARG A 328 -14.87 0.81 6.37
N GLY A 329 -15.41 0.72 7.58
CA GLY A 329 -14.71 0.25 8.77
C GLY A 329 -14.62 1.34 9.84
N GLU A 330 -13.58 1.26 10.66
CA GLU A 330 -13.38 2.17 11.79
C GLU A 330 -12.07 2.93 11.64
N ILE A 331 -12.09 4.22 11.97
CA ILE A 331 -10.89 5.04 12.07
C ILE A 331 -10.78 5.55 13.51
N PHE A 332 -9.72 5.15 14.18
CA PHE A 332 -9.40 5.55 15.54
C PHE A 332 -8.09 6.35 15.54
N SER A 333 -8.10 7.55 16.10
CA SER A 333 -6.88 8.34 16.27
C SER A 333 -6.83 8.95 17.67
N GLU A 334 -5.77 8.61 18.41
CA GLU A 334 -5.38 9.34 19.61
C GLU A 334 -4.53 10.54 19.17
N ASN A 335 -5.17 11.71 19.21
CA ASN A 335 -4.71 12.88 18.48
C ASN A 335 -3.84 13.78 19.37
N SER A 336 -2.80 14.39 18.78
CA SER A 336 -2.19 15.61 19.33
C SER A 336 -2.83 16.84 18.68
N ASP A 337 -2.34 18.05 18.94
CA ASP A 337 -3.00 19.25 18.42
C ASP A 337 -2.91 19.37 16.86
N ASP A 338 -2.19 18.49 16.14
CA ASP A 338 -1.87 18.64 14.71
C ASP A 338 -2.22 17.44 13.77
N SER A 339 -2.93 16.38 14.20
CA SER A 339 -3.24 15.25 13.28
C SER A 339 -4.44 15.48 12.36
N PHE A 340 -4.34 14.99 11.13
CA PHE A 340 -5.41 14.98 10.13
C PHE A 340 -6.10 13.61 10.04
N VAL A 341 -7.42 13.59 9.97
CA VAL A 341 -8.20 12.36 9.73
C VAL A 341 -9.23 12.60 8.64
N GLY A 342 -9.29 11.70 7.65
CA GLY A 342 -10.25 11.75 6.56
C GLY A 342 -10.79 10.38 6.17
N GLY A 343 -12.09 10.31 5.86
CA GLY A 343 -12.75 9.04 5.56
C GLY A 343 -12.40 8.42 4.20
N LEU A 344 -11.88 9.21 3.26
CA LEU A 344 -11.32 8.71 1.99
C LEU A 344 -9.84 9.11 1.87
N ILE A 345 -9.56 10.41 1.96
CA ILE A 345 -8.21 10.98 1.93
C ILE A 345 -8.02 11.81 3.19
N SER A 346 -6.89 11.68 3.88
CA SER A 346 -6.63 12.57 5.02
C SER A 346 -6.19 13.94 4.54
N ASN A 347 -4.96 14.10 4.05
CA ASN A 347 -4.42 15.41 3.70
C ASN A 347 -4.06 15.51 2.21
N THR A 348 -4.15 16.72 1.66
CA THR A 348 -3.75 17.04 0.29
C THR A 348 -2.90 18.31 0.27
N PHE A 349 -1.73 18.28 -0.36
CA PHE A 349 -0.78 19.39 -0.38
C PHE A 349 -0.18 19.62 -1.77
N GLN A 350 -0.35 20.79 -2.36
CA GLN A 350 0.29 21.15 -3.66
C GLN A 350 -0.05 20.20 -4.84
N ILE A 351 -1.22 19.56 -4.83
CA ILE A 351 -1.65 18.64 -5.89
C ILE A 351 -2.06 19.36 -7.18
N GLY A 352 -1.74 18.77 -8.33
CA GLY A 352 -2.04 19.34 -9.65
C GLY A 352 -3.54 19.27 -9.96
N THR A 353 -4.09 18.06 -10.01
CA THR A 353 -5.54 17.84 -10.20
C THR A 353 -6.01 16.75 -9.24
N LEU A 354 -7.21 16.91 -8.68
CA LEU A 354 -7.92 15.88 -7.93
C LEU A 354 -9.30 15.72 -8.55
N SER A 355 -9.61 14.48 -8.90
CA SER A 355 -10.88 14.02 -9.46
C SER A 355 -11.41 12.90 -8.58
N ILE A 356 -12.62 13.04 -8.07
CA ILE A 356 -13.32 12.01 -7.29
C ILE A 356 -14.70 11.89 -7.92
N HIS A 357 -15.11 10.69 -8.31
CA HIS A 357 -16.39 10.39 -8.95
C HIS A 357 -16.93 9.05 -8.46
N HIS A 358 -18.23 8.96 -8.18
CA HIS A 358 -18.87 7.73 -7.72
C HIS A 358 -18.14 7.11 -6.52
N ALA A 359 -17.91 7.94 -5.48
CA ALA A 359 -17.27 7.52 -4.25
C ALA A 359 -18.25 7.56 -3.08
N TYR A 360 -18.18 6.60 -2.17
CA TYR A 360 -18.90 6.68 -0.90
C TYR A 360 -18.03 6.25 0.29
N VAL A 361 -18.29 6.82 1.45
CA VAL A 361 -17.63 6.46 2.72
C VAL A 361 -18.69 6.17 3.78
N SER A 362 -18.47 5.08 4.51
CA SER A 362 -19.27 4.66 5.66
C SER A 362 -18.30 4.14 6.74
N VAL A 363 -17.68 5.09 7.46
CA VAL A 363 -16.69 4.83 8.50
C VAL A 363 -17.09 5.43 9.83
N ASP A 364 -16.81 4.72 10.92
CA ASP A 364 -16.93 5.25 12.27
C ASP A 364 -15.62 5.93 12.68
N ILE A 365 -15.63 7.25 12.84
CA ILE A 365 -14.46 8.03 13.23
C ILE A 365 -14.53 8.33 14.73
N ASN A 366 -13.55 7.81 15.48
CA ASN A 366 -13.41 8.01 16.92
C ASN A 366 -12.14 8.82 17.23
N LEU A 367 -12.31 10.07 17.67
CA LEU A 367 -11.22 11.00 18.00
C LEU A 367 -11.18 11.31 19.51
N SER A 368 -9.98 11.49 20.06
CA SER A 368 -9.79 12.02 21.42
C SER A 368 -10.01 13.55 21.48
N VAL A 369 -10.26 14.11 22.68
CA VAL A 369 -10.65 15.52 22.88
C VAL A 369 -9.46 16.47 22.65
N GLY A 370 -9.54 17.39 21.69
CA GLY A 370 -8.49 18.38 21.37
C GLY A 370 -8.17 18.53 19.88
N SER A 371 -8.66 17.62 19.04
CA SER A 371 -8.41 17.58 17.60
C SER A 371 -8.97 18.79 16.84
N TYR A 372 -8.28 19.24 15.79
CA TYR A 372 -8.93 20.02 14.73
C TYR A 372 -10.01 19.15 14.05
N PRO A 373 -11.12 19.75 13.59
CA PRO A 373 -12.17 19.00 12.94
C PRO A 373 -11.66 18.21 11.74
N ALA A 374 -11.61 16.89 11.89
CA ALA A 374 -11.56 15.94 10.78
C ALA A 374 -12.71 16.24 9.83
N ALA A 375 -12.44 16.39 8.54
CA ALA A 375 -13.52 16.36 7.57
C ALA A 375 -13.79 14.91 7.21
N LEU A 376 -15.07 14.54 7.22
CA LEU A 376 -15.57 13.16 7.04
C LEU A 376 -15.07 12.48 5.74
N PHE A 377 -14.53 13.24 4.79
CA PHE A 377 -14.07 12.76 3.48
C PHE A 377 -12.65 13.20 3.12
N LEU A 378 -12.35 14.49 3.30
CA LEU A 378 -11.07 15.15 2.99
C LEU A 378 -10.62 15.99 4.19
N GLY A 379 -9.67 15.55 4.99
CA GLY A 379 -9.06 16.36 6.06
C GLY A 379 -8.04 17.38 5.50
N CYS A 380 -8.45 18.34 4.67
CA CYS A 380 -7.47 19.27 4.10
C CYS A 380 -6.91 20.25 5.14
N ASP A 381 -5.61 20.51 5.10
CA ASP A 381 -5.05 21.74 5.66
C ASP A 381 -5.58 22.94 4.86
N SER A 382 -6.32 23.82 5.54
CA SER A 382 -6.79 25.09 4.98
C SER A 382 -5.80 26.24 5.19
N GLY A 383 -4.57 25.93 5.64
CA GLY A 383 -3.63 26.89 6.23
C GLY A 383 -2.48 27.42 5.37
N HIS A 384 -2.20 26.89 4.16
CA HIS A 384 -1.11 27.41 3.33
C HIS A 384 -1.45 27.49 1.84
N TYR A 385 -2.28 28.47 1.48
CA TYR A 385 -2.48 28.88 0.09
C TYR A 385 -1.48 29.98 -0.27
N ASP A 386 -0.43 29.65 -1.03
CA ASP A 386 0.41 30.67 -1.67
C ASP A 386 -0.28 31.15 -2.96
N ALA A 387 -0.40 32.46 -3.13
CA ALA A 387 -1.24 33.10 -4.15
C ALA A 387 -0.67 33.00 -5.58
N ASP A 388 0.48 32.36 -5.75
CA ASP A 388 1.19 32.26 -7.01
C ASP A 388 0.88 30.96 -7.80
N TRP A 389 0.13 30.01 -7.22
CA TRP A 389 0.05 28.64 -7.73
C TRP A 389 -1.39 28.30 -8.20
N ASN A 390 -1.56 28.10 -9.51
CA ASN A 390 -2.85 27.80 -10.16
C ASN A 390 -3.24 26.32 -9.96
N HIS A 391 -3.98 25.98 -8.90
CA HIS A 391 -4.53 24.64 -8.72
C HIS A 391 -5.90 24.50 -9.40
N THR A 392 -6.12 23.44 -10.19
CA THR A 392 -7.42 23.13 -10.82
C THR A 392 -7.87 21.72 -10.44
N GLY A 393 -8.41 21.54 -9.24
CA GLY A 393 -9.04 20.28 -8.81
C GLY A 393 -10.57 20.37 -8.88
N TYR A 394 -11.22 19.32 -9.38
CA TYR A 394 -12.68 19.16 -9.39
C TYR A 394 -13.03 17.88 -8.64
N ALA A 395 -13.51 17.97 -7.41
CA ALA A 395 -14.00 16.82 -6.65
C ALA A 395 -15.54 16.80 -6.65
N THR A 396 -16.18 15.86 -7.33
CA THR A 396 -17.63 15.64 -7.20
C THR A 396 -17.85 14.49 -6.23
N LEU A 397 -18.28 14.82 -5.01
CA LEU A 397 -18.58 13.81 -3.99
C LEU A 397 -20.08 13.54 -3.98
N ASP A 398 -20.44 12.28 -4.22
CA ASP A 398 -21.84 11.94 -4.45
C ASP A 398 -22.56 11.52 -3.15
N LEU A 399 -21.94 10.73 -2.26
CA LEU A 399 -22.67 10.06 -1.16
C LEU A 399 -21.88 9.87 0.15
N VAL A 400 -22.56 10.09 1.28
CA VAL A 400 -22.03 9.98 2.65
C VAL A 400 -22.99 9.23 3.55
N ASP A 401 -22.53 8.23 4.30
CA ASP A 401 -23.30 7.67 5.43
C ASP A 401 -22.99 8.43 6.73
N LEU A 402 -24.05 8.85 7.44
CA LEU A 402 -23.94 9.38 8.80
C LEU A 402 -24.44 8.32 9.79
N HIS A 403 -23.51 7.61 10.43
CA HIS A 403 -23.85 6.71 11.54
C HIS A 403 -24.32 7.51 12.77
N ALA A 404 -25.40 7.06 13.40
CA ALA A 404 -26.10 7.76 14.48
C ALA A 404 -25.24 8.00 15.75
N ASP A 405 -24.13 7.28 15.88
CA ASP A 405 -23.24 7.31 17.06
C ASP A 405 -21.97 8.16 16.84
N SER A 406 -21.76 8.67 15.62
CA SER A 406 -20.63 9.57 15.35
C SER A 406 -20.82 10.91 16.08
N THR A 407 -19.83 11.33 16.87
CA THR A 407 -19.88 12.63 17.58
C THR A 407 -19.62 13.76 16.59
N ILE A 408 -20.67 14.15 15.86
CA ILE A 408 -20.67 15.16 14.78
C ILE A 408 -20.43 16.60 15.29
N SER A 409 -20.31 16.83 16.59
CA SER A 409 -20.46 18.17 17.18
C SER A 409 -19.41 19.21 16.77
N ASP A 410 -18.27 18.80 16.19
CA ASP A 410 -17.19 19.72 15.82
C ASP A 410 -16.76 19.66 14.35
N LEU A 411 -17.42 18.87 13.48
CA LEU A 411 -17.06 18.77 12.05
C LEU A 411 -17.18 20.12 11.31
N THR A 412 -16.04 20.71 10.95
CA THR A 412 -15.98 21.78 9.96
C THR A 412 -15.82 21.10 8.61
N MET A 413 -16.88 21.05 7.82
CA MET A 413 -16.75 20.65 6.42
C MET A 413 -16.09 21.82 5.66
N VAL A 414 -14.78 21.76 5.48
CA VAL A 414 -14.05 22.74 4.67
C VAL A 414 -14.11 22.27 3.22
N TYR A 415 -14.89 22.96 2.41
CA TYR A 415 -14.81 22.81 0.96
C TYR A 415 -14.37 24.12 0.36
N SER A 416 -13.16 24.14 -0.19
CA SER A 416 -12.60 25.29 -0.89
C SER A 416 -12.08 24.85 -2.24
N GLN A 417 -12.62 25.44 -3.31
CA GLN A 417 -11.98 25.42 -4.62
C GLN A 417 -11.27 26.76 -4.84
N TYR A 418 -10.15 26.75 -5.56
CA TYR A 418 -9.49 27.98 -5.98
C TYR A 418 -10.07 28.44 -7.30
N ASP A 419 -10.55 29.67 -7.33
CA ASP A 419 -10.98 30.35 -8.54
C ASP A 419 -9.78 31.10 -9.14
N PRO A 420 -9.13 30.57 -10.21
CA PRO A 420 -7.96 31.19 -10.80
C PRO A 420 -8.29 32.50 -11.52
N ILE A 421 -9.56 32.75 -11.85
CA ILE A 421 -10.01 33.99 -12.49
C ILE A 421 -10.10 35.11 -11.46
N ASN A 422 -10.55 34.78 -10.25
CA ASN A 422 -10.77 35.75 -9.18
C ASN A 422 -9.69 35.76 -8.10
N ASN A 423 -8.67 34.87 -8.19
CA ASN A 423 -7.63 34.66 -7.19
C ASN A 423 -8.21 34.54 -5.77
N ALA A 424 -9.26 33.75 -5.64
CA ALA A 424 -10.06 33.66 -4.44
C ALA A 424 -10.37 32.20 -4.13
N ILE A 425 -10.39 31.90 -2.84
CA ILE A 425 -10.97 30.66 -2.34
C ILE A 425 -12.49 30.82 -2.36
N VAL A 426 -13.17 29.99 -3.14
CA VAL A 426 -14.63 29.95 -3.16
C VAL A 426 -15.12 28.63 -2.56
N PRO A 427 -16.23 28.63 -1.79
CA PRO A 427 -16.85 27.41 -1.31
C PRO A 427 -17.17 26.47 -2.48
N PHE A 428 -17.13 25.15 -2.27
CA PHE A 428 -17.73 24.23 -3.25
C PHE A 428 -19.20 24.59 -3.47
N ASP A 429 -19.59 24.73 -4.74
CA ASP A 429 -20.99 24.90 -5.15
C ASP A 429 -21.71 23.55 -5.40
N ALA A 430 -21.04 22.40 -5.20
CA ALA A 430 -21.66 21.08 -5.39
C ALA A 430 -22.30 20.58 -4.07
N PRO A 431 -23.60 20.23 -4.06
CA PRO A 431 -24.26 19.69 -2.89
C PRO A 431 -23.80 18.25 -2.64
N ILE A 432 -23.17 18.00 -1.50
CA ILE A 432 -22.98 16.63 -1.01
C ILE A 432 -24.33 16.10 -0.56
N THR A 433 -24.70 14.93 -1.06
CA THR A 433 -25.94 14.28 -0.68
C THR A 433 -25.69 13.36 0.51
N LEU A 434 -26.19 13.79 1.68
CA LEU A 434 -26.16 12.97 2.88
C LEU A 434 -27.27 11.92 2.80
N HIS A 435 -26.92 10.69 3.17
CA HIS A 435 -27.86 9.58 3.24
C HIS A 435 -27.74 8.88 4.58
N THR A 436 -28.87 8.38 5.07
CA THR A 436 -28.88 7.41 6.16
C THR A 436 -28.41 6.05 5.67
N SER A 437 -27.91 5.19 6.57
CA SER A 437 -27.60 3.81 6.22
C SER A 437 -28.78 3.06 5.60
N THR A 438 -30.02 3.38 5.98
CA THR A 438 -31.21 2.75 5.36
C THR A 438 -31.39 3.17 3.90
N GLU A 439 -31.14 4.44 3.60
CA GLU A 439 -31.23 4.99 2.24
C GLU A 439 -30.14 4.41 1.33
N LEU A 440 -28.89 4.32 1.81
CA LEU A 440 -27.77 3.73 1.05
C LEU A 440 -28.00 2.26 0.70
N LYS A 441 -28.66 1.50 1.58
CA LYS A 441 -28.99 0.08 1.36
C LYS A 441 -30.21 -0.13 0.46
N THR A 442 -30.85 0.93 -0.02
CA THR A 442 -32.08 0.82 -0.80
C THR A 442 -31.81 1.12 -2.27
N LEU A 443 -31.79 0.07 -3.11
CA LEU A 443 -31.53 0.21 -4.55
C LEU A 443 -32.43 1.25 -5.24
N ALA A 444 -33.74 1.24 -4.94
CA ALA A 444 -34.69 2.18 -5.52
C ALA A 444 -34.41 3.64 -5.10
N HIS A 445 -33.86 3.85 -3.91
CA HIS A 445 -33.45 5.17 -3.43
C HIS A 445 -32.21 5.62 -4.21
N MET A 446 -31.16 4.80 -4.19
CA MET A 446 -29.86 5.08 -4.82
C MET A 446 -29.96 5.35 -6.32
N THR A 447 -30.74 4.53 -7.04
CA THR A 447 -31.00 4.73 -8.49
C THR A 447 -31.82 5.99 -8.81
N SER A 448 -32.48 6.61 -7.82
CA SER A 448 -33.27 7.82 -8.00
C SER A 448 -32.57 9.10 -7.52
N THR A 449 -31.56 8.97 -6.66
CA THR A 449 -30.86 10.09 -6.02
C THR A 449 -29.41 10.24 -6.43
N SER A 450 -28.86 9.28 -7.19
CA SER A 450 -27.48 9.29 -7.69
C SER A 450 -27.41 8.82 -9.15
N ASP A 451 -26.27 9.05 -9.79
CA ASP A 451 -25.93 8.60 -11.14
C ASP A 451 -25.04 7.34 -11.15
N PHE A 452 -24.92 6.65 -10.01
CA PHE A 452 -24.21 5.38 -9.89
C PHE A 452 -24.82 4.32 -10.79
N ASP A 453 -23.97 3.61 -11.53
CA ASP A 453 -24.39 2.51 -12.39
C ASP A 453 -24.60 1.21 -11.59
N PHE A 454 -25.83 1.01 -11.10
CA PHE A 454 -26.27 -0.24 -10.46
C PHE A 454 -26.70 -1.33 -11.45
N GLU A 455 -26.58 -1.10 -12.75
CA GLU A 455 -26.86 -2.11 -13.78
C GLU A 455 -25.60 -2.92 -14.11
N SER A 456 -24.43 -2.29 -14.08
CA SER A 456 -23.19 -2.93 -14.54
C SER A 456 -21.97 -2.83 -13.61
N ILE A 457 -21.94 -1.86 -12.68
CA ILE A 457 -20.77 -1.63 -11.81
C ILE A 457 -21.10 -1.96 -10.36
N TRP A 458 -22.09 -1.26 -9.82
CA TRP A 458 -22.49 -1.35 -8.42
C TRP A 458 -23.59 -2.38 -8.22
N LEU A 459 -23.63 -2.98 -7.04
CA LEU A 459 -24.72 -3.84 -6.61
C LEU A 459 -25.07 -3.59 -5.15
N ILE A 460 -26.33 -3.81 -4.81
CA ILE A 460 -26.83 -3.83 -3.44
C ILE A 460 -27.35 -5.24 -3.21
N ASP A 461 -26.58 -6.04 -2.46
CA ASP A 461 -26.90 -7.45 -2.22
C ASP A 461 -26.47 -7.85 -0.80
N GLU A 462 -27.46 -8.10 0.06
CA GLU A 462 -27.28 -8.56 1.45
C GLU A 462 -26.60 -9.95 1.55
N SER A 463 -26.50 -10.70 0.45
CA SER A 463 -25.79 -11.98 0.42
C SER A 463 -24.29 -11.82 0.15
N LYS A 464 -23.89 -10.70 -0.46
CA LYS A 464 -22.50 -10.37 -0.80
C LYS A 464 -21.84 -9.53 0.29
N ASN A 465 -22.62 -8.66 0.94
CA ASN A 465 -22.20 -7.84 2.07
C ASN A 465 -23.42 -7.57 2.98
N ASP A 466 -23.30 -6.73 4.01
CA ASP A 466 -24.39 -6.28 4.89
C ASP A 466 -25.41 -5.31 4.25
N GLY A 467 -25.59 -5.39 2.93
CA GLY A 467 -26.59 -4.65 2.15
C GLY A 467 -26.18 -3.25 1.69
N PHE A 468 -24.96 -2.78 2.00
CA PHE A 468 -24.44 -1.55 1.39
C PHE A 468 -24.08 -1.75 -0.09
N PRO A 469 -24.02 -0.66 -0.90
CA PRO A 469 -23.48 -0.71 -2.25
C PRO A 469 -22.10 -1.36 -2.26
N THR A 470 -21.83 -2.25 -3.21
CA THR A 470 -20.55 -2.95 -3.34
C THR A 470 -20.30 -3.30 -4.81
N PHE A 471 -19.15 -3.90 -5.10
CA PHE A 471 -18.81 -4.47 -6.41
C PHE A 471 -18.92 -6.00 -6.38
N ASP A 472 -19.11 -6.62 -7.55
CA ASP A 472 -18.88 -8.06 -7.73
C ASP A 472 -17.43 -8.26 -8.21
N LEU A 473 -16.46 -8.00 -7.32
CA LEU A 473 -15.06 -8.32 -7.64
C LEU A 473 -14.94 -9.85 -7.68
N ILE A 474 -14.64 -10.39 -8.87
CA ILE A 474 -14.43 -11.82 -9.07
C ILE A 474 -13.28 -12.27 -8.17
N LYS A 475 -13.56 -13.23 -7.29
CA LYS A 475 -12.59 -13.86 -6.38
C LYS A 475 -11.34 -14.30 -7.14
N VAL A 476 -10.16 -13.90 -6.66
CA VAL A 476 -8.98 -14.75 -6.80
C VAL A 476 -9.33 -16.08 -6.14
N SER A 477 -9.17 -17.15 -6.88
CA SER A 477 -9.77 -18.45 -6.59
C SER A 477 -9.45 -18.95 -5.18
N ASP A 478 -10.46 -18.98 -4.31
CA ASP A 478 -10.49 -19.97 -3.24
C ASP A 478 -10.47 -21.36 -3.89
N PRO A 479 -9.48 -22.19 -3.53
CA PRO A 479 -9.88 -23.43 -2.91
C PRO A 479 -9.12 -23.55 -1.59
N LEU A 480 -9.77 -23.23 -0.48
CA LEU A 480 -9.37 -23.88 0.77
C LEU A 480 -9.53 -25.39 0.53
N PRO A 481 -8.48 -26.21 0.75
CA PRO A 481 -8.64 -27.65 0.68
C PRO A 481 -9.72 -28.04 1.68
N ASP A 482 -10.68 -28.85 1.20
CA ASP A 482 -11.71 -29.51 1.99
C ASP A 482 -11.02 -30.41 3.04
N THR A 483 -10.57 -29.80 4.13
CA THR A 483 -10.21 -30.50 5.35
C THR A 483 -11.52 -30.79 6.05
N GLY A 484 -12.19 -31.83 5.54
CA GLY A 484 -13.49 -32.26 6.02
C GLY A 484 -13.48 -32.46 7.54
N ASP A 485 -13.92 -31.43 8.25
CA ASP A 485 -14.68 -31.39 9.50
C ASP A 485 -14.58 -29.94 10.02
N HIS A 486 -15.64 -29.16 9.83
CA HIS A 486 -16.29 -28.34 10.86
C HIS A 486 -17.30 -27.40 10.21
N THR A 487 -18.49 -27.37 10.80
CA THR A 487 -19.59 -26.46 10.47
C THR A 487 -19.18 -25.01 10.72
N SER A 488 -18.62 -24.35 9.71
CA SER A 488 -18.37 -22.91 9.70
C SER A 488 -18.85 -22.34 8.36
N SER A 489 -20.16 -22.18 8.23
CA SER A 489 -20.70 -21.20 7.31
C SER A 489 -20.19 -19.82 7.74
N LEU A 490 -19.31 -19.21 6.94
CA LEU A 490 -19.00 -17.77 7.01
C LEU A 490 -20.31 -17.02 6.82
N ILE A 491 -20.97 -16.72 7.94
CA ILE A 491 -22.01 -15.72 8.03
C ILE A 491 -21.27 -14.44 8.35
N PHE A 492 -21.23 -13.51 7.39
CA PHE A 492 -20.91 -12.11 7.65
C PHE A 492 -21.95 -11.56 8.63
N LEU A 493 -21.62 -11.61 9.91
CA LEU A 493 -22.33 -10.94 10.98
C LEU A 493 -21.35 -9.94 11.56
N SER A 494 -21.55 -8.67 11.21
CA SER A 494 -21.05 -7.54 11.98
C SER A 494 -21.70 -7.60 13.38
N LEU A 495 -21.13 -8.41 14.27
CA LEU A 495 -21.40 -8.25 15.69
C LEU A 495 -20.57 -7.07 16.14
N GLY A 496 -21.23 -5.91 16.17
CA GLY A 496 -20.83 -4.79 17.03
C GLY A 496 -20.77 -5.30 18.46
N LEU A 497 -19.61 -5.82 18.85
CA LEU A 497 -19.24 -5.96 20.24
C LEU A 497 -18.41 -4.71 20.53
N GLY A 498 -19.11 -3.64 20.90
CA GLY A 498 -18.49 -2.50 21.53
C GLY A 498 -17.63 -3.02 22.68
N LEU A 499 -16.31 -2.94 22.49
CA LEU A 499 -15.37 -3.10 23.57
C LEU A 499 -15.64 -1.90 24.48
N MET A 500 -16.46 -2.13 25.51
CA MET A 500 -16.74 -1.17 26.55
C MET A 500 -15.43 -0.93 27.31
N ILE A 501 -14.57 -0.06 26.77
CA ILE A 501 -13.45 0.52 27.50
C ILE A 501 -14.12 1.31 28.62
N LEU A 502 -14.04 0.76 29.83
CA LEU A 502 -14.43 1.44 31.06
C LEU A 502 -13.64 2.74 31.15
N SER A 503 -14.26 3.83 30.68
CA SER A 503 -13.88 5.21 30.98
C SER A 503 -13.80 5.36 32.50
N ARG A 504 -12.59 5.27 33.05
CA ARG A 504 -12.31 5.80 34.38
C ARG A 504 -12.33 7.32 34.24
N LYS A 505 -13.50 7.93 34.50
CA LYS A 505 -13.58 9.36 34.76
C LYS A 505 -12.55 9.73 35.85
N PRO A 506 -11.70 10.75 35.65
CA PRO A 506 -10.91 11.30 36.75
C PRO A 506 -11.88 11.93 37.76
N GLN A 507 -11.84 11.43 39.00
CA GLN A 507 -12.49 12.11 40.11
C GLN A 507 -11.78 13.45 40.33
N LYS A 508 -12.50 14.55 40.10
CA LYS A 508 -12.12 15.86 40.64
C LYS A 508 -12.20 15.78 42.17
N ASN A 509 -11.08 16.00 42.84
CA ASN A 509 -11.02 16.61 44.16
C ASN A 509 -10.42 18.00 44.02
#